data_AF-A0A316E7K0-F1
#
_entry.id   AF-A0A316E7K0-F1
#
_cell.length_a   1.000
_cell.length_b   1.000
_cell.length_c   1.000
_cell.angle_alpha   90.00
_cell.angle_beta   90.00
_cell.angle_gamma   90.00
#
_symmetry.space_group_name_H-M   'P 1'
#
loop_
_entity.id
_entity.type
_entity.pdbx_description
1 polymer ?
#
loop_
_entity_poly.entity_id
_entity_poly.type
_entity_poly.pdbx_seq_one_letter_code
_entity_poly.pdbx_strand_id
1 'polypeptide(L)'
;MKTIELFKEDFIELFMPDGIEYISTILANIGYTYKNESSSSAKKHGLEVIEKLLELDLIEVFYWGKYDDKLKDLTFSNSEIINKIDSLWAVGMHGPDFYRMPMFKYKNWYLDALKKEGLTQTTNWKTFVKEKIGDLEKWIEENRPKNTNHNN
;
A
#
# COMPACT_ATOMS: atom_id res chain seq x y z
N MET A 1 -8.53 -15.74 11.07
CA MET A 1 -7.53 -14.64 11.12
C MET A 1 -8.23 -13.41 11.67
N LYS A 2 -7.59 -12.63 12.55
CA LYS A 2 -8.11 -11.30 12.92
C LYS A 2 -7.91 -10.40 11.71
N THR A 3 -8.98 -9.80 11.20
CA THR A 3 -8.91 -8.78 10.15
C THR A 3 -8.08 -7.61 10.67
N ILE A 4 -7.06 -7.18 9.93
CA ILE A 4 -6.37 -5.93 10.25
C ILE A 4 -7.35 -4.78 10.01
N GLU A 5 -7.48 -3.92 11.01
CA GLU A 5 -8.18 -2.65 10.88
C GLU A 5 -7.20 -1.63 10.30
N LEU A 6 -7.22 -1.44 8.97
CA LEU A 6 -6.31 -0.54 8.26
C LEU A 6 -6.52 0.93 8.61
N PHE A 7 -7.75 1.34 8.92
CA PHE A 7 -8.13 2.74 9.14
C PHE A 7 -7.93 3.23 10.58
N LYS A 8 -7.07 2.54 11.35
CA LYS A 8 -6.64 3.02 12.66
C LYS A 8 -5.83 4.30 12.53
N GLU A 9 -5.97 5.20 13.50
CA GLU A 9 -5.26 6.48 13.55
C GLU A 9 -3.74 6.31 13.40
N ASP A 10 -3.18 5.25 13.99
CA ASP A 10 -1.74 4.95 13.92
C ASP A 10 -1.26 4.62 12.49
N PHE A 11 -2.15 4.16 11.60
CA PHE A 11 -1.82 3.79 10.23
C PHE A 11 -2.17 4.89 9.23
N ILE A 12 -2.53 6.09 9.70
CA ILE A 12 -2.98 7.16 8.82
C ILE A 12 -1.93 7.53 7.77
N GLU A 13 -0.65 7.52 8.15
CA GLU A 13 0.48 7.82 7.26
C GLU A 13 0.63 6.79 6.14
N LEU A 14 0.04 5.59 6.28
CA LEU A 14 0.00 4.62 5.19
C LEU A 14 -0.66 5.24 3.96
N PHE A 15 -1.71 6.03 4.15
CA PHE A 15 -2.57 6.59 3.10
C PHE A 15 -2.05 7.89 2.47
N MET A 16 -0.91 8.42 2.92
CA MET A 16 -0.29 9.57 2.25
C MET A 16 0.25 9.17 0.86
N PRO A 17 0.34 10.06 -0.14
CA PRO A 17 0.70 9.70 -1.52
C PRO A 17 2.00 8.89 -1.70
N ASP A 18 2.96 9.07 -0.80
CA ASP A 18 4.29 8.48 -0.75
C ASP A 18 4.42 7.39 0.35
N GLY A 19 3.33 7.05 1.04
CA GLY A 19 3.31 6.14 2.19
C GLY A 19 3.46 4.64 1.88
N ILE A 20 3.50 4.26 0.60
CA ILE A 20 3.45 2.83 0.18
C ILE A 20 4.51 2.41 -0.82
N GLU A 21 5.43 3.30 -1.21
CA GLU A 21 6.33 3.04 -2.36
C GLU A 21 7.15 1.75 -2.20
N TYR A 22 7.77 1.59 -1.03
CA TYR A 22 8.53 0.40 -0.66
C TYR A 22 7.81 -0.39 0.43
N ILE A 23 8.05 -1.70 0.45
CA ILE A 23 7.59 -2.57 1.56
C ILE A 23 8.13 -2.05 2.91
N SER A 24 9.36 -1.54 2.96
CA SER A 24 9.91 -0.91 4.17
C SER A 24 9.12 0.31 4.62
N THR A 25 8.61 1.12 3.68
CA THR A 25 7.76 2.28 3.99
C THR A 25 6.42 1.82 4.58
N ILE A 26 5.80 0.81 3.98
CA ILE A 26 4.58 0.19 4.50
C ILE A 26 4.80 -0.32 5.93
N LEU A 27 5.89 -1.06 6.16
CA LEU A 27 6.27 -1.58 7.47
C LEU A 27 6.47 -0.46 8.50
N ALA A 28 7.17 0.61 8.13
CA ALA A 28 7.38 1.77 9.00
C ALA A 28 6.05 2.42 9.39
N ASN A 29 5.15 2.59 8.43
CA ASN A 29 3.82 3.17 8.63
C ASN A 29 2.87 2.31 9.48
N ILE A 30 3.17 1.02 9.66
CA ILE A 30 2.42 0.13 10.56
C ILE A 30 3.19 -0.22 11.85
N GLY A 31 4.24 0.55 12.18
CA GLY A 31 4.93 0.49 13.46
C GLY A 31 6.13 -0.45 13.54
N TYR A 32 6.60 -1.01 12.43
CA TYR A 32 7.88 -1.70 12.39
C TYR A 32 9.03 -0.71 12.23
N THR A 33 10.19 -1.13 12.72
CA THR A 33 11.44 -0.37 12.71
C THR A 33 12.56 -1.29 12.24
N TYR A 34 13.74 -0.74 11.98
CA TYR A 34 14.95 -1.51 11.66
C TYR A 34 15.26 -2.64 12.68
N LYS A 35 14.75 -2.55 13.91
CA LYS A 35 14.96 -3.57 14.97
C LYS A 35 14.08 -4.81 14.80
N ASN A 36 12.94 -4.71 14.12
CA ASN A 36 11.93 -5.78 14.05
C ASN A 36 11.33 -6.00 12.64
N GLU A 37 11.69 -5.21 11.64
CA GLU A 37 11.20 -5.35 10.25
C GLU A 37 11.60 -6.66 9.58
N SER A 38 12.66 -7.32 10.07
CA SER A 38 13.16 -8.60 9.54
C SER A 38 12.46 -9.83 10.12
N SER A 39 11.52 -9.63 11.04
CA SER A 39 10.82 -10.71 11.74
C SER A 39 9.72 -11.36 10.90
N SER A 40 9.36 -12.60 11.23
CA SER A 40 8.21 -13.28 10.61
C SER A 40 6.88 -12.55 10.84
N SER A 41 6.75 -11.83 11.96
CA SER A 41 5.55 -11.01 12.22
C SER A 41 5.49 -9.79 11.31
N ALA A 42 6.62 -9.13 11.05
CA ALA A 42 6.70 -8.04 10.07
C ALA A 42 6.31 -8.52 8.67
N LYS A 43 6.88 -9.64 8.21
CA LYS A 43 6.50 -10.24 6.92
C LYS A 43 5.01 -10.52 6.84
N LYS A 44 4.46 -11.21 7.85
CA LYS A 44 3.03 -11.56 7.88
C LYS A 44 2.15 -10.30 7.86
N HIS A 45 2.42 -9.34 8.73
CA HIS A 45 1.62 -8.14 8.85
C HIS A 45 1.72 -7.27 7.59
N GLY A 46 2.92 -7.13 7.02
CA GLY A 46 3.13 -6.42 5.75
C GLY A 46 2.36 -7.03 4.58
N LEU A 47 2.37 -8.36 4.44
CA LEU A 47 1.60 -9.06 3.41
C LEU A 47 0.09 -8.84 3.59
N GLU A 48 -0.43 -8.97 4.81
CA GLU A 48 -1.85 -8.74 5.11
C GLU A 48 -2.28 -7.27 4.82
N VAL A 49 -1.41 -6.30 5.07
CA VAL A 49 -1.65 -4.87 4.74
C VAL A 49 -1.65 -4.64 3.23
N ILE A 50 -0.65 -5.16 2.51
CA ILE A 50 -0.57 -5.04 1.04
C ILE A 50 -1.80 -5.67 0.38
N GLU A 51 -2.22 -6.85 0.85
CA GLU A 51 -3.41 -7.55 0.34
C GLU A 51 -4.65 -6.68 0.50
N LYS A 52 -4.85 -6.09 1.69
CA LYS A 52 -5.99 -5.20 1.94
C LYS A 52 -5.96 -3.94 1.09
N LEU A 53 -4.80 -3.32 0.88
CA LEU A 53 -4.67 -2.16 -0.01
C LEU A 53 -5.00 -2.50 -1.47
N LEU A 54 -4.64 -3.71 -1.93
CA LEU A 54 -5.00 -4.23 -3.26
C LEU A 54 -6.50 -4.56 -3.36
N GLU A 55 -7.11 -5.16 -2.33
CA GLU A 55 -8.56 -5.41 -2.26
C GLU A 55 -9.39 -4.13 -2.30
N LEU A 56 -8.88 -3.07 -1.66
CA LEU A 56 -9.46 -1.72 -1.72
C LEU A 56 -9.21 -1.01 -3.06
N ASP A 57 -8.46 -1.63 -3.98
CA ASP A 57 -8.05 -1.07 -5.27
C ASP A 57 -7.35 0.29 -5.13
N LEU A 58 -6.64 0.48 -4.01
CA LEU A 58 -5.92 1.72 -3.73
C LEU A 58 -4.55 1.76 -4.39
N ILE A 59 -3.87 0.62 -4.45
CA ILE A 59 -2.49 0.52 -4.94
C ILE A 59 -2.38 -0.40 -6.16
N GLU A 60 -1.29 -0.25 -6.89
CA GLU A 60 -0.85 -1.17 -7.94
C GLU A 60 0.67 -1.34 -7.89
N VAL A 61 1.16 -2.49 -8.34
CA VAL A 61 2.59 -2.72 -8.55
C VAL A 61 3.01 -1.92 -9.78
N PHE A 62 3.96 -1.01 -9.64
CA PHE A 62 4.50 -0.23 -10.77
C PHE A 62 5.90 -0.63 -11.18
N TYR A 63 6.59 -1.40 -10.33
CA TYR A 63 7.93 -1.91 -10.60
C TYR A 63 8.13 -3.24 -9.86
N TRP A 64 8.54 -4.30 -10.56
CA TRP A 64 8.73 -5.64 -9.96
C TRP A 64 10.14 -5.89 -9.41
N GLY A 65 10.89 -4.83 -9.10
CA GLY A 65 12.26 -4.98 -8.61
C GLY A 65 13.16 -5.59 -9.68
N LYS A 66 14.01 -6.53 -9.27
CA LYS A 66 14.95 -7.21 -10.19
C LYS A 66 14.29 -8.07 -11.28
N TYR A 67 12.96 -8.21 -11.27
CA TYR A 67 12.20 -9.00 -12.25
C TYR A 67 11.34 -8.15 -13.19
N ASP A 68 11.44 -6.83 -13.13
CA ASP A 68 10.57 -5.91 -13.86
C ASP A 68 10.47 -6.20 -15.35
N ASP A 69 11.61 -6.38 -16.02
CA ASP A 69 11.65 -6.67 -17.46
C ASP A 69 10.87 -7.93 -17.87
N LYS A 70 10.62 -8.86 -16.94
CA LYS A 70 9.89 -10.11 -17.21
C LYS A 70 8.42 -10.04 -16.80
N LEU A 71 8.05 -9.12 -15.92
CA LEU A 71 6.76 -9.14 -15.23
C LEU A 71 5.91 -7.90 -15.49
N LYS A 72 6.49 -6.76 -15.91
CA LYS A 72 5.78 -5.48 -16.05
C LYS A 72 4.60 -5.49 -17.02
N ASP A 73 4.66 -6.34 -18.05
CA ASP A 73 3.62 -6.45 -19.08
C ASP A 73 2.60 -7.57 -18.80
N LEU A 74 2.74 -8.27 -17.66
CA LEU A 74 1.82 -9.33 -17.25
C LEU A 74 0.76 -8.77 -16.30
N THR A 75 -0.48 -9.19 -16.53
CA THR A 75 -1.59 -8.93 -15.61
C THR A 75 -1.60 -10.01 -14.53
N PHE A 76 -1.66 -9.60 -13.27
CA PHE A 76 -1.77 -10.51 -12.14
C PHE A 76 -3.04 -10.19 -11.35
N SER A 77 -3.71 -11.22 -10.86
CA SER A 77 -4.70 -11.08 -9.80
C SER A 77 -4.04 -10.68 -8.47
N ASN A 78 -4.83 -10.13 -7.54
CA ASN A 78 -4.31 -9.74 -6.22
C ASN A 78 -3.65 -10.91 -5.49
N SER A 79 -4.22 -12.13 -5.57
CA SER A 79 -3.66 -13.32 -4.94
C SER A 79 -2.31 -13.73 -5.57
N GLU A 80 -2.15 -13.61 -6.88
CA GLU A 80 -0.88 -13.86 -7.56
C GLU A 80 0.19 -12.84 -7.18
N ILE A 81 -0.17 -11.56 -7.05
CA ILE A 81 0.72 -10.51 -6.56
C ILE A 81 1.23 -10.87 -5.15
N ILE A 82 0.32 -11.21 -4.23
CA ILE A 82 0.67 -11.57 -2.85
C ILE A 82 1.55 -12.82 -2.79
N ASN A 83 1.18 -13.88 -3.51
CA ASN A 83 1.98 -15.10 -3.59
C ASN A 83 3.39 -14.83 -4.14
N LYS A 84 3.51 -13.92 -5.12
CA LYS A 84 4.80 -13.52 -5.65
C LYS A 84 5.63 -12.81 -4.60
N ILE A 85 5.08 -11.80 -3.92
CA ILE A 85 5.78 -11.07 -2.86
C ILE A 85 6.21 -12.03 -1.75
N ASP A 86 5.32 -12.91 -1.28
CA ASP A 86 5.62 -13.90 -0.24
C ASP A 86 6.80 -14.81 -0.63
N SER A 87 6.83 -15.27 -1.89
CA SER A 87 7.92 -16.10 -2.41
C SER A 87 9.27 -15.37 -2.50
N LEU A 88 9.25 -14.04 -2.64
CA LEU A 88 10.45 -13.20 -2.74
C LEU A 88 10.93 -12.71 -1.38
N TRP A 89 10.02 -12.56 -0.42
CA TRP A 89 10.32 -12.00 0.90
C TRP A 89 10.81 -13.09 1.86
N ALA A 90 12.12 -13.25 1.98
CA ALA A 90 12.70 -14.12 2.99
C ALA A 90 12.66 -13.45 4.39
N VAL A 91 12.36 -14.22 5.44
CA VAL A 91 12.56 -13.77 6.82
C VAL A 91 14.04 -13.41 7.01
N GLY A 92 14.32 -12.28 7.67
CA GLY A 92 15.68 -11.73 7.78
C GLY A 92 15.98 -10.56 6.85
N MET A 93 15.14 -10.30 5.83
CA MET A 93 15.29 -9.13 4.95
C MET A 93 15.09 -7.81 5.71
N HIS A 94 15.82 -6.77 5.30
CA HIS A 94 15.83 -5.44 5.92
C HIS A 94 15.89 -4.35 4.85
N GLY A 95 15.67 -3.08 5.23
CA GLY A 95 15.58 -1.90 4.36
C GLY A 95 16.18 -2.02 2.94
N PRO A 96 17.51 -2.23 2.81
CA PRO A 96 18.18 -2.34 1.51
C PRO A 96 17.70 -3.49 0.60
N ASP A 97 17.26 -4.61 1.17
CA ASP A 97 16.76 -5.75 0.41
C ASP A 97 15.46 -5.40 -0.34
N PHE A 98 14.65 -4.52 0.24
CA PHE A 98 13.36 -4.12 -0.31
C PHE A 98 13.47 -3.30 -1.60
N TYR A 99 14.63 -2.68 -1.89
CA TYR A 99 14.87 -2.03 -3.20
C TYR A 99 14.87 -3.01 -4.38
N ARG A 100 15.00 -4.32 -4.11
CA ARG A 100 14.98 -5.38 -5.13
C ARG A 100 13.62 -6.08 -5.22
N MET A 101 12.65 -5.65 -4.42
CA MET A 101 11.31 -6.21 -4.32
C MET A 101 10.29 -5.40 -5.13
N PRO A 102 9.05 -5.91 -5.31
CA PRO A 102 7.98 -5.14 -5.91
C PRO A 102 7.74 -3.82 -5.15
N MET A 103 7.55 -2.75 -5.91
CA MET A 103 7.24 -1.41 -5.43
C MET A 103 5.84 -1.01 -5.88
N PHE A 104 5.18 -0.21 -5.05
CA PHE A 104 3.78 0.15 -5.22
C PHE A 104 3.62 1.64 -5.46
N LYS A 105 2.55 2.00 -6.15
CA LYS A 105 2.08 3.37 -6.20
C LYS A 105 0.57 3.37 -5.97
N TYR A 106 0.05 4.49 -5.50
CA TYR A 106 -1.39 4.68 -5.49
C TYR A 106 -1.94 4.75 -6.90
N LYS A 107 -3.13 4.18 -7.10
CA LYS A 107 -3.86 4.34 -8.34
C LYS A 107 -4.23 5.80 -8.55
N ASN A 108 -4.26 6.20 -9.82
CA ASN A 108 -4.51 7.59 -10.19
C ASN A 108 -5.86 8.12 -9.65
N TRP A 109 -6.91 7.29 -9.59
CA TRP A 109 -8.21 7.71 -9.08
C TRP A 109 -8.12 8.26 -7.65
N TYR A 110 -7.33 7.61 -6.79
CA TYR A 110 -7.15 7.99 -5.41
C TYR A 110 -6.38 9.30 -5.32
N LEU A 111 -5.25 9.39 -6.01
CA LEU A 111 -4.43 10.60 -6.05
C LEU A 111 -5.19 11.81 -6.62
N ASP A 112 -5.98 11.60 -7.66
CA ASP A 112 -6.76 12.67 -8.28
C ASP A 112 -7.95 13.09 -7.42
N ALA A 113 -8.56 12.18 -6.67
CA ALA A 113 -9.56 12.51 -5.66
C ALA A 113 -8.95 13.37 -4.53
N LEU A 114 -7.78 12.99 -4.01
CA LEU A 114 -7.08 13.79 -2.99
C LEU A 114 -6.72 15.20 -3.50
N LYS A 115 -6.25 15.32 -4.75
CA LYS A 115 -5.96 16.63 -5.36
C LYS A 115 -7.21 17.51 -5.47
N LYS A 116 -8.37 16.92 -5.80
CA LYS A 116 -9.65 17.65 -5.85
C LYS A 116 -10.08 18.21 -4.51
N GLU A 117 -9.75 17.50 -3.42
CA GLU A 117 -9.95 17.99 -2.04
C GLU A 117 -8.92 19.07 -1.61
N GLY A 118 -7.95 19.39 -2.48
CA GLY A 118 -6.96 20.43 -2.25
C GLY A 118 -5.63 19.93 -1.70
N LEU A 119 -5.30 18.64 -1.85
CA LEU A 119 -3.97 18.14 -1.51
C LEU A 119 -2.90 18.79 -2.41
N THR A 120 -1.84 19.28 -1.78
CA THR A 120 -0.65 19.85 -2.44
C THR A 120 0.63 19.22 -1.89
N GLN A 121 1.77 19.47 -2.52
CA GLN A 121 3.07 18.94 -2.08
C GLN A 121 3.50 19.41 -0.69
N THR A 122 2.99 20.54 -0.21
CA THR A 122 3.32 21.11 1.11
C THR A 122 2.26 20.83 2.17
N THR A 123 1.25 20.03 1.84
CA THR A 123 0.12 19.77 2.74
C THR A 123 0.54 18.83 3.87
N ASN A 124 0.27 19.21 5.12
CA ASN A 124 0.40 18.29 6.25
C ASN A 124 -0.70 17.22 6.17
N TRP A 125 -0.32 15.95 6.02
CA TRP A 125 -1.24 14.85 5.78
C TRP A 125 -2.30 14.70 6.88
N LYS A 126 -1.88 14.62 8.15
CA LYS A 126 -2.81 14.45 9.28
C LYS A 126 -3.82 15.58 9.40
N THR A 127 -3.37 16.83 9.27
CA THR A 127 -4.27 17.99 9.29
C THR A 127 -5.23 17.96 8.10
N PHE A 128 -4.74 17.61 6.91
CA PHE A 128 -5.56 17.51 5.71
C PHE A 128 -6.65 16.46 5.82
N VAL A 129 -6.33 15.25 6.29
CA VAL A 129 -7.35 14.22 6.52
C VAL A 129 -8.40 14.75 7.49
N LYS A 130 -7.97 15.32 8.63
CA LYS A 130 -8.90 15.82 9.65
C LYS A 130 -9.83 16.93 9.15
N GLU A 131 -9.32 17.87 8.36
CA GLU A 131 -10.06 19.08 7.99
C GLU A 131 -10.80 18.97 6.64
N LYS A 132 -10.33 18.11 5.73
CA LYS A 132 -10.87 18.00 4.36
C LYS A 132 -11.58 16.69 4.10
N ILE A 133 -11.11 15.59 4.70
CA ILE A 133 -11.64 14.25 4.44
C ILE A 133 -12.60 13.79 5.54
N GLY A 134 -12.20 13.96 6.81
CA GLY A 134 -12.91 13.41 7.96
C GLY A 134 -12.72 11.90 8.05
N ASP A 135 -13.78 11.14 7.77
CA ASP A 135 -13.76 9.68 7.78
C ASP A 135 -13.12 9.15 6.50
N LEU A 136 -11.85 8.74 6.60
CA LEU A 136 -11.07 8.31 5.45
C LEU A 136 -11.59 7.01 4.82
N GLU A 137 -12.07 6.06 5.62
CA GLU A 137 -12.61 4.78 5.12
C GLU A 137 -13.84 5.07 4.26
N LYS A 138 -14.79 5.81 4.83
CA LYS A 138 -16.01 6.19 4.13
C LYS A 138 -15.71 7.05 2.89
N TRP A 139 -14.78 8.00 2.99
CA TRP A 139 -14.40 8.84 1.86
C TRP A 139 -13.79 8.02 0.71
N ILE A 140 -12.97 7.00 1.02
CA ILE A 140 -12.42 6.07 0.03
C ILE A 140 -13.55 5.30 -0.66
N GLU A 141 -14.51 4.76 0.09
CA GLU A 141 -15.64 4.03 -0.46
C GLU A 141 -16.51 4.91 -1.39
N GLU A 142 -16.74 6.17 -1.02
CA GLU A 142 -17.55 7.12 -1.78
C GLU A 142 -16.88 7.57 -3.08
N ASN A 143 -15.56 7.69 -3.08
CA ASN A 143 -14.77 8.18 -4.23
C ASN A 143 -14.22 7.07 -5.13
N ARG A 144 -14.21 5.82 -4.68
CA ARG A 144 -13.74 4.68 -5.48
C ARG A 144 -14.55 4.56 -6.77
N PRO A 145 -13.91 4.35 -7.93
CA PRO A 145 -14.62 4.12 -9.19
C PRO A 145 -15.62 2.97 -9.07
N LYS A 146 -16.90 3.25 -9.29
CA LYS A 146 -17.99 2.26 -9.16
C LYS A 146 -18.09 1.31 -10.35
N ASN A 147 -17.34 1.57 -11.42
CA ASN A 147 -17.37 0.83 -12.69
C ASN A 147 -15.97 0.32 -13.06
N THR A 148 -15.46 -0.64 -12.30
CA THR A 148 -14.45 -1.57 -12.81
C THR A 148 -15.06 -2.95 -12.72
N ASN A 149 -15.48 -3.49 -13.86
CA ASN A 149 -15.97 -4.86 -13.97
C ASN A 149 -14.94 -5.79 -13.31
N HIS A 150 -15.32 -6.38 -12.17
CA HIS A 150 -14.74 -7.65 -11.72
C HIS A 150 -15.19 -8.72 -12.72
N ASN A 151 -14.48 -8.83 -13.84
CA ASN A 151 -14.53 -10.04 -14.63
C ASN A 151 -13.44 -10.97 -14.10
N ASN A 152 -13.92 -11.95 -13.33
CA ASN A 152 -13.43 -13.32 -13.16
C ASN A 152 -11.92 -13.58 -13.23
#